data_AF-A0A842UUN5-F1
#
_entry.id   AF-A0A842UUN5-F1
#
_cell.length_a   1.000
_cell.length_b   1.000
_cell.length_c   1.000
_cell.angle_alpha   90.00
_cell.angle_beta   90.00
_cell.angle_gamma   90.00
#
_symmetry.space_group_name_H-M   'P 1'
#
loop_
_entity.id
_entity.type
_entity.pdbx_description
1 polymer ?
#
loop_
_entity_poly.entity_id
_entity_poly.type
_entity_poly.pdbx_seq_one_letter_code
_entity_poly.pdbx_strand_id
1 'polypeptide(L)'
;MQSKRSQMEIMGLVIIVILVAIGMLFAIQFLLKKPVGRETAAVKESTLAANFLNTLLSTTTDCFDRNMRELLQDCALTGGSITCFGMSSCDYADDQLKIMLENTLGRWNKDYYFSIKGAPDVEKIKFGEECTYCEREAKIHPVPVRPGFEISLKLEIYG
;
A
#
# COMPACT_ATOMS: atom_id res chain seq x y z
N MET A 1 -6.41 -70.99 18.33
CA MET A 1 -7.06 -69.67 18.48
C MET A 1 -6.12 -68.58 19.08
N GLN A 2 -4.79 -68.68 18.95
CA GLN A 2 -3.85 -67.68 19.50
C GLN A 2 -3.44 -66.57 18.52
N SER A 3 -3.61 -66.73 17.20
CA SER A 3 -3.18 -65.73 16.21
C SER A 3 -4.01 -64.43 16.17
N LYS A 4 -5.18 -64.41 16.81
CA LYS A 4 -6.06 -63.22 16.83
C LYS A 4 -5.65 -62.15 17.86
N ARG A 5 -4.84 -62.49 18.86
CA ARG A 5 -4.41 -61.53 19.90
C ARG A 5 -3.20 -60.69 19.45
N SER A 6 -2.23 -61.31 18.78
CA SER A 6 -1.04 -60.62 18.26
C SER A 6 -1.38 -59.60 17.16
N GLN A 7 -2.47 -59.80 16.42
CA GLN A 7 -2.92 -58.85 15.39
C GLN A 7 -3.50 -57.55 15.99
N MET A 8 -4.10 -57.61 17.19
CA MET A 8 -4.64 -56.39 17.84
C MET A 8 -3.53 -55.49 18.41
N GLU A 9 -2.42 -56.06 18.87
CA GLU A 9 -1.27 -55.29 19.37
C GLU A 9 -0.57 -54.52 18.24
N ILE A 10 -0.43 -55.14 17.06
CA ILE A 10 0.15 -54.49 15.87
C ILE A 10 -0.74 -53.36 15.35
N MET A 11 -2.07 -53.54 15.36
CA MET A 11 -3.01 -52.48 14.96
C MET A 11 -2.94 -51.24 15.85
N GLY A 12 -2.78 -51.43 17.17
CA GLY A 12 -2.59 -50.31 18.11
C GLY A 12 -1.32 -49.52 17.82
N LEU A 13 -0.21 -50.23 17.54
CA LEU A 13 1.06 -49.59 17.21
C LEU A 13 0.97 -48.78 15.91
N VAL A 14 0.30 -49.31 14.88
CA VAL A 14 0.12 -48.61 13.60
C VAL A 14 -0.65 -47.30 13.77
N ILE A 15 -1.70 -47.27 14.60
CA ILE A 15 -2.47 -46.04 14.86
C ILE A 15 -1.61 -44.98 15.52
N ILE A 16 -0.78 -45.35 16.51
CA ILE A 16 0.11 -44.40 17.20
C ILE A 16 1.13 -43.82 16.22
N VAL A 17 1.71 -44.65 15.35
CA VAL A 17 2.68 -44.18 14.33
C VAL A 17 2.03 -43.18 13.37
N ILE A 18 0.79 -43.42 12.93
CA ILE A 18 0.05 -42.50 12.07
C ILE A 18 -0.19 -41.16 12.78
N LEU A 19 -0.62 -41.18 14.05
CA LEU A 19 -0.86 -39.95 14.81
C LEU A 19 0.42 -39.14 15.02
N VAL A 20 1.54 -39.81 15.31
CA VAL A 20 2.85 -39.16 15.46
C VAL A 20 3.31 -38.54 14.13
N ALA A 21 3.15 -39.26 13.00
CA ALA A 21 3.51 -38.74 11.69
C ALA A 21 2.69 -37.49 11.32
N ILE A 22 1.37 -37.49 11.58
CA ILE A 22 0.52 -36.33 11.37
C ILE A 22 0.96 -35.15 12.25
N GLY A 23 1.26 -35.41 13.54
CA GLY A 23 1.77 -34.37 14.45
C GLY A 23 3.08 -33.74 13.99
N MET A 24 4.03 -34.57 13.50
CA MET A 24 5.29 -34.08 12.93
C MET A 24 5.08 -33.25 11.66
N LEU A 25 4.16 -33.65 10.79
CA LEU A 25 3.83 -32.86 9.57
C LEU A 25 3.31 -31.48 9.92
N PHE A 26 2.44 -31.35 10.93
CA PHE A 26 1.98 -30.05 11.41
C PHE A 26 3.13 -29.23 12.00
N ALA A 27 3.98 -29.83 12.83
CA ALA A 27 5.14 -29.14 13.41
C ALA A 27 6.10 -28.63 12.32
N ILE A 28 6.38 -29.44 11.30
CA ILE A 28 7.21 -29.05 10.15
C ILE A 28 6.55 -27.91 9.38
N GLN A 29 5.23 -27.96 9.12
CA GLN A 29 4.51 -26.87 8.47
C GLN A 29 4.62 -25.55 9.24
N PHE A 30 4.52 -25.58 10.58
CA PHE A 30 4.70 -24.38 11.40
C PHE A 30 6.15 -23.88 11.45
N LEU A 31 7.13 -24.78 11.48
CA LEU A 31 8.56 -24.41 11.45
C LEU A 31 9.01 -23.88 10.08
N LEU A 32 8.46 -24.43 8.99
CA LEU A 32 8.76 -24.01 7.62
C LEU A 32 8.02 -22.72 7.23
N LYS A 33 6.90 -22.41 7.88
CA LYS A 33 6.35 -21.04 7.91
C LYS A 33 7.31 -20.16 8.72
N LYS A 34 8.45 -19.83 8.12
CA LYS A 34 9.29 -18.73 8.59
C LYS A 34 8.37 -17.54 8.81
N PRO A 35 8.42 -16.84 9.94
CA PRO A 35 7.81 -15.52 10.01
C PRO A 35 8.42 -14.75 8.83
N VAL A 36 7.58 -14.27 7.93
CA VAL A 36 8.03 -13.46 6.80
C VAL A 36 8.87 -12.35 7.43
N GLY A 37 10.18 -12.44 7.22
CA GLY A 37 11.16 -11.64 7.93
C GLY A 37 10.84 -10.17 7.70
N ARG A 38 10.70 -9.42 8.80
CA ARG A 38 10.78 -7.96 8.80
C ARG A 38 12.13 -7.54 8.21
N GLU A 39 12.13 -7.11 6.96
CA GLU A 39 13.06 -6.08 6.45
C GLU A 39 12.36 -4.98 5.66
N THR A 40 11.03 -5.00 5.61
CA THR A 40 10.25 -3.78 5.50
C THR A 40 9.62 -3.59 6.88
N ALA A 41 9.82 -2.42 7.50
CA ALA A 41 8.94 -2.00 8.59
C ALA A 41 7.52 -2.36 8.15
N ALA A 42 6.84 -3.26 8.86
CA ALA A 42 5.58 -3.83 8.41
C ALA A 42 4.61 -2.68 8.24
N VAL A 43 4.50 -2.18 7.01
CA VAL A 43 3.71 -1.01 6.67
C VAL A 43 2.30 -1.44 6.95
N LYS A 44 1.78 -1.00 8.10
CA LYS A 44 0.37 -1.18 8.39
C LYS A 44 -0.37 -0.38 7.33
N GLU A 45 -1.33 -1.02 6.70
CA GLU A 45 -2.17 -0.33 5.73
C GLU A 45 -2.95 0.75 6.49
N SER A 46 -2.62 2.02 6.22
CA SER A 46 -3.26 3.12 6.91
C SER A 46 -4.63 3.35 6.30
N THR A 47 -5.69 3.12 7.10
CA THR A 47 -7.05 3.50 6.72
C THR A 47 -7.16 5.01 6.50
N LEU A 48 -6.40 5.80 7.28
CA LEU A 48 -6.30 7.23 7.12
C LEU A 48 -5.69 7.61 5.77
N ALA A 49 -4.52 7.05 5.42
CA ALA A 49 -3.89 7.36 4.13
C ALA A 49 -4.78 6.92 2.96
N ALA A 50 -5.46 5.77 3.06
CA ALA A 50 -6.39 5.30 2.04
C ALA A 50 -7.58 6.24 1.85
N ASN A 51 -8.25 6.63 2.94
CA ASN A 51 -9.38 7.55 2.88
C ASN A 51 -8.95 8.92 2.34
N PHE A 52 -7.80 9.43 2.78
CA PHE A 52 -7.26 10.69 2.29
C PHE A 52 -6.99 10.65 0.80
N LEU A 53 -6.25 9.65 0.29
CA LEU A 53 -5.95 9.53 -1.14
C LEU A 53 -7.23 9.39 -1.99
N ASN A 54 -8.22 8.64 -1.50
CA ASN A 54 -9.51 8.51 -2.19
C ASN A 54 -10.25 9.84 -2.28
N THR A 55 -10.34 10.57 -1.16
CA THR A 55 -10.96 11.90 -1.12
C THR A 55 -10.22 12.86 -2.02
N LEU A 56 -8.90 12.94 -1.91
CA LEU A 56 -8.03 13.80 -2.70
C LEU A 56 -8.23 13.62 -4.20
N LEU A 57 -8.22 12.38 -4.68
CA LEU A 57 -8.41 12.08 -6.11
C LEU A 57 -9.82 12.41 -6.61
N SER A 58 -10.79 12.47 -5.70
CA SER A 58 -12.20 12.74 -6.02
C SER A 58 -12.57 14.21 -5.82
N THR A 59 -11.70 15.02 -5.21
CA THR A 59 -11.94 16.45 -5.00
C THR A 59 -11.94 17.17 -6.34
N THR A 60 -13.03 17.88 -6.60
CA THR A 60 -13.17 18.83 -7.73
C THR A 60 -12.39 20.09 -7.42
N THR A 61 -11.70 20.59 -8.43
CA THR A 61 -10.90 21.81 -8.36
C THR A 61 -11.57 22.92 -9.15
N ASP A 62 -11.20 24.17 -8.87
CA ASP A 62 -11.67 25.33 -9.63
C ASP A 62 -11.10 25.39 -11.06
N CYS A 63 -10.20 24.45 -11.44
CA CYS A 63 -9.70 24.34 -12.80
C CYS A 63 -10.68 23.59 -13.69
N PHE A 64 -11.60 24.34 -14.32
CA PHE A 64 -12.62 23.82 -15.24
C PHE A 64 -13.48 22.68 -14.65
N ASP A 65 -13.77 22.74 -13.34
CA ASP A 65 -14.52 21.72 -12.59
C ASP A 65 -13.92 20.30 -12.68
N ARG A 66 -12.63 20.19 -13.00
CA ARG A 66 -11.93 18.91 -13.11
C ARG A 66 -11.56 18.39 -11.74
N ASN A 67 -11.63 17.07 -11.60
CA ASN A 67 -11.15 16.42 -10.39
C ASN A 67 -9.61 16.35 -10.37
N MET A 68 -9.04 16.21 -9.17
CA MET A 68 -7.59 16.09 -8.99
C MET A 68 -7.00 14.91 -9.79
N ARG A 69 -7.76 13.81 -9.93
CA ARG A 69 -7.36 12.65 -10.73
C ARG A 69 -7.09 13.04 -12.18
N GLU A 70 -7.95 13.82 -12.82
CA GLU A 70 -7.82 14.25 -14.21
C GLU A 70 -6.63 15.18 -14.41
N LEU A 71 -6.37 16.08 -13.45
CA LEU A 71 -5.19 16.95 -13.50
C LEU A 71 -3.89 16.15 -13.40
N LEU A 72 -3.83 15.16 -12.50
CA LEU A 72 -2.67 14.27 -12.37
C LEU A 72 -2.51 13.36 -13.59
N GLN A 73 -3.60 12.89 -14.19
CA GLN A 73 -3.57 12.12 -15.44
C GLN A 73 -3.04 12.96 -16.61
N ASP A 74 -3.49 14.22 -16.75
CA ASP A 74 -2.96 15.13 -17.76
C ASP A 74 -1.48 15.42 -17.54
N CYS A 75 -1.10 15.74 -16.29
CA CYS A 75 0.29 15.94 -15.93
C CYS A 75 1.17 14.74 -16.29
N ALA A 76 0.71 13.51 -16.01
CA ALA A 76 1.44 12.29 -16.32
C ALA A 76 1.54 11.96 -17.81
N LEU A 77 0.56 12.35 -18.64
CA LEU A 77 0.52 12.05 -20.07
C LEU A 77 1.22 13.09 -20.93
N THR A 78 0.96 14.36 -20.65
CA THR A 78 1.28 15.47 -21.55
C THR A 78 2.32 16.41 -20.97
N GLY A 79 2.73 16.22 -19.71
CA GLY A 79 3.58 17.16 -18.98
C GLY A 79 2.84 18.44 -18.58
N GLY A 80 1.51 18.42 -18.58
CA GLY A 80 0.68 19.53 -18.11
C GLY A 80 0.08 20.41 -19.21
N SER A 81 -0.57 19.79 -20.21
CA SER A 81 -1.18 20.51 -21.34
C SER A 81 -2.37 21.39 -20.94
N ILE A 82 -3.10 21.01 -19.88
CA ILE A 82 -4.21 21.81 -19.36
C ILE A 82 -3.61 23.01 -18.59
N THR A 83 -4.07 24.21 -18.91
CA THR A 83 -3.63 25.45 -18.24
C THR A 83 -4.72 25.95 -17.28
N CYS A 84 -4.42 25.96 -15.99
CA CYS A 84 -5.30 26.41 -14.91
C CYS A 84 -4.81 27.78 -14.40
N PHE A 85 -5.56 28.86 -14.65
CA PHE A 85 -5.20 30.22 -14.17
C PHE A 85 -3.79 30.68 -14.57
N GLY A 86 -3.30 30.25 -15.74
CA GLY A 86 -1.96 30.57 -16.24
C GLY A 86 -0.85 29.62 -15.76
N MET A 87 -1.19 28.60 -14.97
CA MET A 87 -0.27 27.55 -14.51
C MET A 87 -0.54 26.24 -15.26
N SER A 88 0.47 25.38 -15.41
CA SER A 88 0.24 24.04 -15.96
C SER A 88 -0.59 23.20 -14.98
N SER A 89 -1.25 22.14 -15.46
CA SER A 89 -1.99 21.23 -14.58
C SER A 89 -1.08 20.51 -13.58
N CYS A 90 0.20 20.32 -13.92
CA CYS A 90 1.21 19.81 -12.99
C CYS A 90 1.44 20.79 -11.84
N ASP A 91 1.73 22.06 -12.15
CA ASP A 91 2.02 23.08 -11.13
C ASP A 91 0.77 23.35 -10.27
N TYR A 92 -0.40 23.44 -10.91
CA TYR A 92 -1.66 23.62 -10.19
C TYR A 92 -1.98 22.42 -9.30
N ALA A 93 -1.77 21.18 -9.77
CA ALA A 93 -1.96 19.99 -8.94
C ALA A 93 -0.96 19.98 -7.77
N ASP A 94 0.30 20.32 -7.99
CA ASP A 94 1.33 20.43 -6.94
C ASP A 94 0.89 21.39 -5.82
N ASP A 95 0.48 22.61 -6.18
CA ASP A 95 -0.01 23.62 -5.23
C ASP A 95 -1.24 23.14 -4.45
N GLN A 96 -2.23 22.57 -5.14
CA GLN A 96 -3.44 22.08 -4.49
C GLN A 96 -3.17 20.89 -3.58
N LEU A 97 -2.31 19.95 -3.99
CA LEU A 97 -1.89 18.82 -3.17
C LEU A 97 -1.23 19.29 -1.88
N LYS A 98 -0.30 20.26 -1.99
CA LYS A 98 0.36 20.86 -0.84
C LYS A 98 -0.65 21.46 0.14
N ILE A 99 -1.58 22.28 -0.37
CA ILE A 99 -2.63 22.90 0.44
C ILE A 99 -3.51 21.84 1.12
N MET A 100 -3.91 20.78 0.42
CA MET A 100 -4.75 19.71 1.00
C MET A 100 -4.02 18.92 2.09
N LEU A 101 -2.75 18.58 1.87
CA LEU A 101 -1.91 17.85 2.82
C LEU A 101 -1.64 18.69 4.07
N GLU A 102 -1.25 19.96 3.91
CA GLU A 102 -1.00 20.88 5.02
C GLU A 102 -2.27 21.18 5.84
N ASN A 103 -3.41 21.43 5.17
CA ASN A 103 -4.67 21.69 5.87
C ASN A 103 -5.27 20.46 6.56
N THR A 104 -4.84 19.26 6.19
CA THR A 104 -5.33 18.02 6.80
C THR A 104 -4.31 17.44 7.76
N LEU A 105 -3.25 16.82 7.24
CA LEU A 105 -2.23 16.13 8.04
C LEU A 105 -1.37 17.13 8.83
N GLY A 106 -1.07 18.29 8.24
CA GLY A 106 -0.34 19.36 8.91
C GLY A 106 -1.10 19.92 10.12
N ARG A 107 -2.41 20.19 9.97
CA ARG A 107 -3.26 20.61 11.11
C ARG A 107 -3.41 19.55 12.19
N TRP A 108 -3.31 18.28 11.83
CA TRP A 108 -3.35 17.17 12.79
C TRP A 108 -1.99 16.88 13.42
N ASN A 109 -0.97 17.68 13.09
CA ASN A 109 0.40 17.53 13.57
C ASN A 109 0.92 16.11 13.33
N LYS A 110 0.66 15.58 12.13
CA LYS A 110 1.15 14.28 11.67
C LYS A 110 2.32 14.49 10.73
N ASP A 111 3.42 13.81 11.00
CA ASP A 111 4.53 13.72 10.05
C ASP A 111 4.13 12.77 8.92
N TYR A 112 4.42 13.15 7.68
CA TYR A 112 4.03 12.38 6.51
C TYR A 112 5.06 12.52 5.39
N TYR A 113 5.03 11.57 4.45
CA TYR A 113 5.73 11.65 3.20
C TYR A 113 4.81 11.23 2.05
N PHE A 114 4.56 12.16 1.15
CA PHE A 114 3.75 11.94 -0.05
C PHE A 114 4.66 11.91 -1.28
N SER A 115 4.44 10.94 -2.17
CA SER A 115 5.17 10.83 -3.43
C SER A 115 4.31 10.20 -4.51
N ILE A 116 4.54 10.60 -5.77
CA ILE A 116 3.92 10.00 -6.95
C ILE A 116 5.01 9.32 -7.78
N LYS A 117 4.71 8.16 -8.37
CA LYS A 117 5.60 7.40 -9.26
C LYS A 117 4.91 7.04 -10.56
N GLY A 118 5.69 6.88 -11.63
CA GLY A 118 5.21 6.33 -12.91
C GLY A 118 5.35 7.26 -14.11
N ALA A 119 5.59 8.58 -13.90
CA ALA A 119 5.94 9.50 -14.98
C ALA A 119 6.93 10.57 -14.50
N PRO A 120 7.86 11.06 -15.34
CA PRO A 120 8.89 12.01 -14.94
C PRO A 120 8.36 13.34 -14.37
N ASP A 121 7.24 13.83 -14.90
CA ASP A 121 6.69 15.13 -14.47
C ASP A 121 5.96 15.03 -13.13
N VAL A 122 5.19 13.95 -12.89
CA VAL A 122 4.55 13.73 -11.58
C VAL A 122 5.54 13.28 -10.50
N GLU A 123 6.67 12.68 -10.86
CA GLU A 123 7.70 12.26 -9.90
C GLU A 123 8.42 13.43 -9.21
N LYS A 124 8.27 14.64 -9.75
CA LYS A 124 8.75 15.87 -9.11
C LYS A 124 7.88 16.26 -7.90
N ILE A 125 6.62 15.82 -7.89
CA ILE A 125 5.64 16.13 -6.84
C ILE A 125 5.90 15.23 -5.62
N LYS A 126 6.51 15.82 -4.60
CA LYS A 126 6.82 15.17 -3.33
C LYS A 126 6.65 16.15 -2.18
N PHE A 127 6.08 15.69 -1.08
CA PHE A 127 5.86 16.52 0.11
C PHE A 127 6.25 15.78 1.39
N GLY A 128 6.75 16.53 2.36
CA GLY A 128 7.21 16.01 3.65
C GLY A 128 8.62 15.39 3.59
N GLU A 129 9.03 14.80 4.70
CA GLU A 129 10.36 14.21 4.86
C GLU A 129 10.27 12.68 4.92
N GLU A 130 11.03 11.99 4.08
CA GLU A 130 11.07 10.53 4.12
C GLU A 130 11.80 10.06 5.38
N CYS A 131 11.12 9.24 6.18
CA CYS A 131 11.68 8.69 7.40
C CYS A 131 11.92 7.18 7.28
N THR A 132 13.19 6.78 7.31
CA THR A 132 13.63 5.39 7.11
C THR A 132 13.45 4.51 8.35
N TYR A 133 13.53 5.09 9.54
CA TYR A 133 13.66 4.36 10.81
C TYR A 133 12.45 4.47 11.76
N CYS A 134 11.40 5.18 11.38
CA CYS A 134 10.18 5.31 12.17
C CYS A 134 9.17 4.20 11.87
N GLU A 135 8.25 3.99 12.82
CA GLU A 135 7.02 3.27 12.51
C GLU A 135 6.20 4.09 11.51
N ARG A 136 5.80 3.44 10.43
CA ARG A 136 5.06 4.08 9.35
C ARG A 136 3.88 3.25 8.94
N GLU A 137 2.77 3.95 8.73
CA GLU A 137 1.62 3.41 8.04
C GLU A 137 1.59 4.03 6.65
N ALA A 138 1.29 3.25 5.62
CA ALA A 138 1.23 3.80 4.27
C ALA A 138 0.14 3.17 3.44
N LYS A 139 -0.25 3.90 2.40
CA LYS A 139 -1.11 3.40 1.33
C LYS A 139 -0.53 3.78 -0.02
N ILE A 140 -0.59 2.83 -0.94
CA ILE A 140 -0.36 3.06 -2.36
C ILE A 140 -1.72 2.98 -3.05
N HIS A 141 -2.05 3.99 -3.85
CA HIS A 141 -3.26 4.06 -4.65
C HIS A 141 -2.88 4.17 -6.14
N PRO A 142 -3.12 3.12 -6.95
CA PRO A 142 -2.87 3.17 -8.38
C PRO A 142 -3.96 4.01 -9.07
N VAL A 143 -3.54 4.87 -10.00
CA VAL A 143 -4.43 5.67 -10.83
C VAL A 143 -4.19 5.28 -12.29
N PRO A 144 -5.15 4.62 -12.95
CA PRO A 144 -5.02 4.29 -14.36
C PRO A 144 -5.07 5.60 -15.16
N VAL A 145 -4.11 5.80 -16.05
CA VAL A 145 -4.01 7.01 -16.87
C VAL A 145 -4.47 6.71 -18.30
N ARG A 146 -4.01 5.59 -18.86
CA ARG A 146 -4.49 4.99 -20.12
C ARG A 146 -4.21 3.48 -20.10
N PRO A 147 -4.75 2.69 -21.04
CA PRO A 147 -4.49 1.25 -21.07
C PRO A 147 -2.99 0.94 -21.08
N GLY A 148 -2.52 0.17 -20.08
CA GLY A 148 -1.11 -0.19 -19.92
C GLY A 148 -0.21 0.90 -19.31
N PHE A 149 -0.76 2.02 -18.85
CA PHE A 149 -0.01 3.07 -18.17
C PHE A 149 -0.77 3.59 -16.95
N GLU A 150 -0.15 3.45 -15.79
CA GLU A 150 -0.69 3.87 -14.49
C GLU A 150 0.36 4.65 -13.71
N ILE A 151 -0.10 5.58 -12.89
CA ILE A 151 0.73 6.24 -11.88
C ILE A 151 0.33 5.72 -10.51
N SER A 152 1.27 5.69 -9.58
CA SER A 152 1.05 5.23 -8.21
C SER A 152 1.27 6.38 -7.24
N LEU A 153 0.21 6.77 -6.53
CA LEU A 153 0.31 7.72 -5.43
C LEU A 153 0.62 6.95 -4.16
N LYS A 154 1.63 7.39 -3.41
CA LYS A 154 2.03 6.82 -2.13
C LYS A 154 1.98 7.88 -1.06
N LEU A 155 1.24 7.60 0.01
CA LEU A 155 1.22 8.42 1.21
C LEU A 155 1.67 7.56 2.39
N GLU A 156 2.75 7.99 3.03
CA GLU A 156 3.25 7.47 4.30
C GLU A 156 2.92 8.45 5.41
N ILE A 157 2.44 7.94 6.54
CA ILE A 157 2.16 8.71 7.76
C ILE A 157 2.98 8.08 8.87
N TYR A 158 3.69 8.92 9.61
CA TYR A 158 4.55 8.54 10.72
C TYR A 158 3.84 8.82 12.05
N GLY A 159 4.12 8.00 13.07
CA GLY A 159 3.46 8.08 14.38
C GLY A 159 4.19 7.33 15.46
#